data_AF-A0A955RJT5-F1
#
_entry.id   AF-A0A955RJT5-F1
#
_cell.length_a   1.000
_cell.length_b   1.000
_cell.length_c   1.000
_cell.angle_alpha   90.00
_cell.angle_beta   90.00
_cell.angle_gamma   90.00
#
_symmetry.space_group_name_H-M   'P 1'
#
loop_
_entity.id
_entity.type
_entity.pdbx_description
1 polymer ?
#
loop_
_entity_poly.entity_id
_entity_poly.type
_entity_poly.pdbx_seq_one_letter_code
_entity_poly.pdbx_strand_id
1 'polypeptide(L)'
;MSIFEKQINDREHTQVQGNEQLALEIKAGKLEGWYAFKHKLSSIERLFENLPFWRVFVNGFSIVTILMTMSICFFALYTLWPKIPDLLPLFYSQNSANWALYPRESMILLVGIITGIELVVFYTSFKIFSFDRRLAIVLNSLIIMTCILFLIAYSQLLALVLV
;
A
#
# COMPACT_ATOMS: atom_id res chain seq x y z
N MET A 1 51.22 36.97 -39.18
CA MET A 1 49.80 36.63 -38.96
C MET A 1 49.78 35.26 -38.33
N SER A 2 49.42 35.24 -37.05
CA SER A 2 49.90 34.29 -36.05
C SER A 2 49.02 33.05 -35.99
N ILE A 3 49.60 31.89 -35.73
CA ILE A 3 48.92 30.61 -35.47
C ILE A 3 47.84 30.76 -34.37
N PHE A 4 47.94 31.79 -33.54
CA PHE A 4 46.93 32.16 -32.54
C PHE A 4 45.59 32.68 -33.09
N GLU A 5 45.54 33.34 -34.25
CA GLU A 5 44.25 33.82 -34.80
C GLU A 5 43.42 32.67 -35.37
N LYS A 6 44.07 31.59 -35.84
CA LYS A 6 43.36 30.40 -36.34
C LYS A 6 42.74 29.58 -35.20
N GLN A 7 43.38 29.54 -34.02
CA GLN A 7 42.84 28.85 -32.84
C GLN A 7 41.68 29.60 -32.15
N ILE A 8 41.53 30.91 -32.38
CA ILE A 8 40.38 31.66 -31.85
C ILE A 8 39.16 31.44 -32.76
N ASN A 9 39.35 31.40 -34.07
CA ASN A 9 38.26 31.15 -35.03
C ASN A 9 37.73 29.70 -34.97
N ASP A 10 38.60 28.71 -34.69
CA ASP A 10 38.17 27.32 -34.49
C ASP A 10 37.46 27.10 -33.14
N ARG A 11 37.65 27.98 -32.14
CA ARG A 11 36.95 27.88 -30.84
C ARG A 11 35.56 28.50 -30.85
N GLU A 12 35.30 29.52 -31.66
CA GLU A 12 33.96 30.10 -31.79
C GLU A 12 32.99 29.17 -32.54
N HIS A 13 33.48 28.34 -33.46
CA HIS A 13 32.64 27.35 -34.14
C HIS A 13 32.34 26.08 -33.33
N THR A 14 32.94 25.92 -32.15
CA THR A 14 32.69 24.74 -31.28
C THR A 14 31.80 25.04 -30.07
N GLN A 15 31.20 26.23 -29.99
CA GLN A 15 30.27 26.60 -28.91
C GLN A 15 28.84 26.91 -29.36
N VAL A 16 28.49 26.55 -30.60
CA VAL A 16 27.10 26.50 -31.08
C VAL A 16 26.71 25.04 -31.38
N GLN A 17 27.04 24.13 -30.46
CA GLN A 17 26.19 22.96 -30.22
C GLN A 17 25.45 23.23 -28.92
N GLY A 18 24.62 24.27 -28.95
CA GLY A 18 23.67 24.52 -27.90
C GLY A 18 22.76 23.32 -27.81
N ASN A 19 22.77 22.66 -26.66
CA ASN A 19 21.63 21.99 -26.06
C ASN A 19 20.58 21.46 -27.05
N GLU A 20 21.00 20.58 -27.96
CA GLU A 20 20.11 19.48 -28.36
C GLU A 20 20.08 18.52 -27.17
N GLN A 21 19.50 19.00 -26.06
CA GLN A 21 18.65 18.15 -25.27
C GLN A 21 17.83 17.41 -26.31
N LEU A 22 18.02 16.09 -26.37
CA LEU A 22 17.13 15.17 -27.03
C LEU A 22 15.74 15.39 -26.42
N ALA A 23 15.07 16.45 -26.88
CA ALA A 23 13.65 16.61 -26.83
C ALA A 23 13.16 15.54 -27.81
N LEU A 24 13.15 14.30 -27.31
CA LEU A 24 12.24 13.29 -27.79
C LEU A 24 10.90 14.00 -27.85
N GLU A 25 10.44 14.32 -29.06
CA GLU A 25 9.09 14.79 -29.31
C GLU A 25 8.17 13.73 -28.71
N ILE A 26 7.74 13.98 -27.47
CA ILE A 26 6.68 13.21 -26.84
C ILE A 26 5.45 13.60 -27.66
N LYS A 27 5.13 12.79 -28.66
CA LYS A 27 3.88 12.84 -29.41
C LYS A 27 2.75 12.85 -28.38
N ALA A 28 2.22 14.05 -28.13
CA ALA A 28 1.06 14.30 -27.30
C ALA A 28 -0.15 13.60 -27.95
N GLY A 29 -0.50 12.42 -27.45
CA GLY A 29 -1.61 11.66 -28.00
C GLY A 29 -1.78 10.30 -27.35
N LYS A 30 -2.60 10.22 -26.30
CA LYS A 30 -3.10 9.00 -25.61
C LYS A 30 -2.06 8.05 -24.99
N LEU A 31 -0.82 8.01 -25.49
CA LEU A 31 0.25 7.15 -25.00
C LEU A 31 0.99 7.73 -23.78
N GLU A 32 0.90 9.05 -23.53
CA GLU A 32 1.54 9.69 -22.38
C GLU A 32 1.10 9.11 -21.04
N GLY A 33 -0.19 8.80 -20.88
CA GLY A 33 -0.71 8.16 -19.66
C GLY A 33 -0.14 6.76 -19.47
N TRP A 34 -0.02 5.97 -20.54
CA TRP A 34 0.56 4.63 -20.51
C TRP A 34 2.07 4.67 -20.25
N TYR A 35 2.80 5.59 -20.89
CA TYR A 35 4.23 5.79 -20.65
C TYR A 35 4.48 6.30 -19.23
N ALA A 36 3.70 7.25 -18.71
CA ALA A 36 3.80 7.72 -17.33
C ALA A 36 3.50 6.60 -16.32
N PHE A 37 2.50 5.76 -16.59
CA PHE A 37 2.19 4.59 -15.78
C PHE A 37 3.32 3.57 -15.80
N LYS A 38 3.82 3.19 -16.98
CA LYS A 38 4.96 2.28 -17.15
C LYS A 38 6.21 2.81 -16.46
N HIS A 39 6.45 4.13 -16.54
CA HIS A 39 7.60 4.75 -15.91
C HIS A 39 7.49 4.75 -14.38
N LYS A 40 6.29 5.00 -13.83
CA LYS A 40 6.00 4.83 -12.40
C LYS A 40 6.19 3.38 -11.95
N LEU A 41 5.70 2.41 -12.73
CA LEU A 41 5.85 0.99 -12.43
C LEU A 41 7.33 0.58 -12.38
N SER A 42 8.11 0.98 -13.39
CA SER A 42 9.56 0.74 -13.43
C SER A 42 10.30 1.42 -12.28
N SER A 43 9.85 2.60 -11.86
CA SER A 43 10.44 3.29 -10.71
C SER A 43 10.14 2.57 -9.40
N ILE A 44 8.96 1.95 -9.28
CA ILE A 44 8.56 1.13 -8.12
C ILE A 44 9.35 -0.18 -8.10
N GLU A 45 9.52 -0.87 -9.24
CA GLU A 45 10.37 -2.06 -9.36
C GLU A 45 11.81 -1.78 -8.93
N ARG A 46 12.41 -0.70 -9.44
CA ARG A 46 13.77 -0.30 -9.04
C ARG A 46 13.85 0.06 -7.55
N LEU A 47 12.78 0.62 -6.97
CA LEU A 47 12.70 0.89 -5.53
C LEU A 47 12.66 -0.42 -4.74
N PHE A 48 11.91 -1.40 -5.22
CA PHE A 48 11.82 -2.73 -4.61
C PHE A 48 13.11 -3.53 -4.70
N GLU A 49 13.85 -3.35 -5.80
CA GLU A 49 15.14 -4.01 -6.02
C GLU A 49 16.27 -3.36 -5.19
N ASN A 50 16.23 -2.02 -5.03
CA ASN A 50 17.27 -1.27 -4.34
C ASN A 50 17.07 -1.10 -2.82
N LEU A 51 15.83 -1.17 -2.32
CA LEU A 51 15.57 -1.10 -0.88
C LEU A 51 15.49 -2.51 -0.29
N PRO A 52 16.32 -2.85 0.72
CA PRO A 52 16.25 -4.13 1.41
C PRO A 52 15.01 -4.25 2.33
N PHE A 53 13.92 -3.54 2.02
CA PHE A 53 12.68 -3.54 2.78
C PHE A 53 12.15 -4.98 2.93
N TRP A 54 12.15 -5.77 1.86
CA TRP A 54 11.74 -7.18 1.86
C TRP A 54 12.75 -8.13 2.48
N ARG A 55 14.03 -7.73 2.56
CA ARG A 55 15.07 -8.55 3.21
C ARG A 55 14.90 -8.55 4.73
N VAL A 56 14.17 -7.58 5.27
CA VAL A 56 13.78 -7.57 6.69
C VAL A 56 12.58 -8.50 6.86
N PHE A 57 12.81 -9.63 7.52
CA PHE A 57 11.80 -10.66 7.77
C PHE A 57 10.48 -10.07 8.28
N VAL A 58 10.52 -9.15 9.25
CA VAL A 58 9.34 -8.52 9.85
C VAL A 58 8.46 -7.79 8.82
N ASN A 59 9.07 -7.15 7.83
CA ASN A 59 8.35 -6.38 6.82
C ASN A 59 7.69 -7.29 5.76
N GLY A 60 8.35 -8.39 5.38
CA GLY A 60 7.73 -9.40 4.52
C GLY A 60 6.63 -10.16 5.26
N PHE A 61 6.89 -10.50 6.52
CA PHE A 61 5.94 -11.23 7.37
C PHE A 61 4.68 -10.42 7.67
N SER A 62 4.74 -9.10 7.81
CA SER A 62 3.55 -8.26 8.01
C SER A 62 2.58 -8.34 6.83
N ILE A 63 3.07 -8.34 5.59
CA ILE A 63 2.24 -8.47 4.39
C ILE A 63 1.58 -9.83 4.34
N VAL A 64 2.35 -10.89 4.58
CA VAL A 64 1.81 -12.27 4.64
C VAL A 64 0.74 -12.35 5.72
N THR A 65 0.95 -11.72 6.86
CA THR A 65 -0.01 -11.70 7.97
C THR A 65 -1.30 -10.96 7.58
N ILE A 66 -1.22 -9.78 6.94
CA ILE A 66 -2.40 -9.05 6.43
C ILE A 66 -3.19 -9.94 5.47
N LEU A 67 -2.52 -10.54 4.48
CA LEU A 67 -3.17 -11.39 3.47
C LEU A 67 -3.80 -12.64 4.10
N MET A 68 -3.11 -13.26 5.07
CA MET A 68 -3.58 -14.43 5.79
C MET A 68 -4.81 -14.08 6.64
N THR A 69 -4.76 -12.97 7.39
CA THR A 69 -5.91 -12.47 8.17
C THR A 69 -7.11 -12.20 7.28
N MET A 70 -6.90 -11.49 6.16
CA MET A 70 -7.95 -11.21 5.19
C MET A 70 -8.58 -12.52 4.67
N SER A 71 -7.75 -13.47 4.25
CA SER A 71 -8.19 -14.76 3.70
C SER A 71 -8.97 -15.59 4.73
N ILE A 72 -8.49 -15.66 5.98
CA ILE A 72 -9.17 -16.38 7.06
C ILE A 72 -10.52 -15.73 7.37
N CYS A 73 -10.59 -14.40 7.49
CA CYS A 73 -11.83 -13.69 7.77
C CYS A 73 -12.88 -13.89 6.65
N PHE A 74 -12.48 -13.77 5.38
CA PHE A 74 -13.38 -14.02 4.26
C PHE A 74 -13.79 -15.49 4.15
N PHE A 75 -12.87 -16.43 4.40
CA PHE A 75 -13.19 -17.85 4.41
C PHE A 75 -14.19 -18.20 5.53
N ALA A 76 -13.99 -17.66 6.73
CA ALA A 76 -14.93 -17.82 7.84
C ALA A 76 -16.31 -17.23 7.51
N LEU A 77 -16.35 -16.03 6.92
CA LEU A 77 -17.61 -15.44 6.45
C LEU A 77 -18.29 -16.29 5.41
N TYR A 78 -17.58 -16.74 4.39
CA TYR A 78 -18.13 -17.54 3.31
C TYR A 78 -18.74 -18.86 3.82
N THR A 79 -18.02 -19.54 4.71
CA THR A 79 -18.46 -20.83 5.27
C THR A 79 -19.63 -20.70 6.27
N LEU A 80 -19.68 -19.60 7.02
CA LEU A 80 -20.68 -19.38 8.06
C LEU A 80 -21.84 -18.47 7.62
N TRP A 81 -21.77 -17.87 6.42
CA TRP A 81 -22.77 -16.94 5.89
C TRP A 81 -24.22 -17.38 6.06
N PRO A 82 -24.63 -18.62 5.71
CA PRO A 82 -26.03 -19.04 5.83
C PRO A 82 -26.49 -19.20 7.29
N LYS A 83 -25.57 -19.27 8.25
CA LYS A 83 -25.85 -19.40 9.68
C LYS A 83 -25.89 -18.05 10.40
N ILE A 84 -25.39 -16.98 9.77
CA ILE A 84 -25.34 -15.65 10.36
C ILE A 84 -26.76 -15.03 10.25
N PRO A 85 -27.36 -14.60 11.37
CA PRO A 85 -28.64 -13.89 11.36
C PRO A 85 -28.58 -12.62 10.49
N ASP A 86 -29.70 -12.26 9.85
CA ASP A 86 -29.76 -11.07 8.99
C ASP A 86 -29.47 -9.76 9.76
N LEU A 87 -29.80 -9.74 11.06
CA LEU A 87 -29.61 -8.60 11.95
C LEU A 87 -28.73 -8.98 13.15
N LEU A 88 -27.67 -8.20 13.37
CA LEU A 88 -26.63 -8.43 14.36
C LEU A 88 -26.64 -7.34 15.43
N PRO A 89 -26.76 -7.70 16.72
CA PRO A 89 -26.64 -6.74 17.82
C PRO A 89 -25.15 -6.45 18.11
N LEU A 90 -24.57 -5.46 17.44
CA LEU A 90 -23.13 -5.16 17.56
C LEU A 90 -22.81 -4.16 18.68
N PHE A 91 -23.65 -3.14 18.87
CA PHE A 91 -23.38 -2.06 19.81
C PHE A 91 -24.57 -1.83 20.73
N TYR A 92 -24.34 -1.81 22.04
CA TYR A 92 -25.37 -1.47 23.01
C TYR A 92 -25.50 0.05 23.13
N SER A 93 -26.68 0.59 22.84
CA SER A 93 -26.98 2.01 23.03
C SER A 93 -27.56 2.23 24.42
N GLN A 94 -26.82 2.93 25.27
CA GLN A 94 -27.30 3.29 26.62
C GLN A 94 -28.51 4.22 26.57
N ASN A 95 -28.60 5.10 25.56
CA ASN A 95 -29.68 6.07 25.44
C ASN A 95 -31.04 5.42 25.14
N SER A 96 -31.05 4.37 24.32
CA SER A 96 -32.26 3.64 23.94
C SER A 96 -32.44 2.33 24.70
N ALA A 97 -31.53 2.02 25.64
CA ALA A 97 -31.45 0.76 26.39
C ALA A 97 -31.55 -0.51 25.52
N ASN A 98 -31.19 -0.42 24.24
CA ASN A 98 -31.40 -1.45 23.23
C ASN A 98 -30.11 -1.70 22.43
N TRP A 99 -29.98 -2.92 21.93
CA TRP A 99 -28.92 -3.27 20.99
C TRP A 99 -29.21 -2.66 19.62
N ALA A 100 -28.22 -1.96 19.07
CA ALA A 100 -28.26 -1.50 17.70
C ALA A 100 -28.08 -2.70 16.76
N LEU A 101 -29.11 -2.94 15.95
CA LEU A 101 -29.17 -4.03 14.99
C LEU A 101 -28.54 -3.56 13.67
N TYR A 102 -27.50 -4.26 13.24
CA TYR A 102 -26.82 -4.01 11.98
C TYR A 102 -27.07 -5.15 10.99
N PRO A 103 -27.18 -4.85 9.69
CA PRO A 103 -27.31 -5.88 8.67
C PRO A 103 -26.03 -6.73 8.61
N ARG A 104 -26.13 -8.04 8.37
CA ARG A 104 -24.97 -8.95 8.33
C ARG A 104 -23.84 -8.53 7.38
N GLU A 105 -24.17 -7.76 6.34
CA GLU A 105 -23.21 -7.16 5.41
C GLU A 105 -22.20 -6.24 6.11
N SER A 106 -22.53 -5.72 7.30
CA SER A 106 -21.61 -4.94 8.12
C SER A 106 -20.37 -5.74 8.56
N MET A 107 -20.43 -7.07 8.61
CA MET A 107 -19.26 -7.90 8.94
C MET A 107 -18.21 -7.86 7.82
N ILE A 108 -18.66 -7.85 6.56
CA ILE A 108 -17.76 -7.70 5.40
C ILE A 108 -17.12 -6.31 5.42
N LEU A 109 -17.93 -5.29 5.71
CA LEU A 109 -17.47 -3.91 5.79
C LEU A 109 -16.44 -3.72 6.91
N LEU A 110 -16.64 -4.36 8.06
CA LEU A 110 -15.68 -4.36 9.17
C LEU A 110 -14.30 -4.91 8.74
N VAL A 111 -14.28 -6.08 8.09
CA VAL A 111 -13.03 -6.67 7.57
C VAL A 111 -12.39 -5.71 6.55
N GLY A 112 -13.17 -5.15 5.63
CA GLY A 112 -12.67 -4.21 4.63
C GLY A 112 -12.05 -2.94 5.21
N ILE A 113 -12.68 -2.33 6.22
CA ILE A 113 -12.16 -1.13 6.89
C ILE A 113 -10.84 -1.44 7.61
N ILE A 114 -10.80 -2.51 8.40
CA ILE A 114 -9.59 -2.86 9.16
C ILE A 114 -8.42 -3.16 8.23
N THR A 115 -8.64 -3.99 7.20
CA THR A 115 -7.61 -4.27 6.20
C THR A 115 -7.20 -3.00 5.44
N GLY A 116 -8.13 -2.11 5.13
CA GLY A 116 -7.83 -0.82 4.50
C GLY A 116 -6.89 0.05 5.35
N ILE A 117 -7.15 0.13 6.67
CA ILE A 117 -6.27 0.85 7.60
C ILE A 117 -4.89 0.18 7.67
N GLU A 118 -4.84 -1.14 7.80
CA GLU A 118 -3.57 -1.89 7.83
C GLU A 118 -2.73 -1.66 6.56
N LEU A 119 -3.35 -1.62 5.38
CA LEU A 119 -2.67 -1.32 4.11
C LEU A 119 -2.12 0.11 4.06
N VAL A 120 -2.86 1.09 4.60
CA VAL A 120 -2.38 2.48 4.68
C VAL A 120 -1.19 2.57 5.63
N VAL A 121 -1.24 1.92 6.79
CA VAL A 121 -0.12 1.87 7.75
C VAL A 121 1.07 1.15 7.13
N PHE A 122 0.85 0.04 6.43
CA PHE A 122 1.90 -0.70 5.75
C PHE A 122 2.58 0.15 4.65
N TYR A 123 1.79 0.83 3.81
CA TYR A 123 2.31 1.74 2.80
C TYR A 123 3.12 2.90 3.43
N THR A 124 2.67 3.41 4.57
CA THR A 124 3.37 4.43 5.32
C THR A 124 4.69 3.88 5.89
N SER A 125 4.69 2.66 6.42
CA SER A 125 5.90 1.97 6.89
C SER A 125 6.93 1.80 5.76
N PHE A 126 6.48 1.44 4.55
CA PHE A 126 7.35 1.34 3.37
C PHE A 126 8.04 2.67 3.04
N LYS A 127 7.30 3.79 3.08
CA LYS A 127 7.87 5.13 2.88
C LYS A 127 8.82 5.54 4.01
N ILE A 128 8.49 5.21 5.25
CA ILE A 128 9.32 5.55 6.42
C ILE A 128 10.63 4.77 6.40
N PHE A 129 10.66 3.56 5.86
CA PHE A 129 11.85 2.72 5.85
C PHE A 129 13.08 3.35 5.19
N SER A 130 12.90 4.24 4.20
CA SER A 130 14.03 4.99 3.61
C SER A 130 14.63 6.02 4.56
N PHE A 131 13.84 6.51 5.53
CA PHE A 131 14.25 7.52 6.52
C PHE A 131 14.67 6.88 7.85
N ASP A 132 13.85 5.97 8.40
CA ASP A 132 14.09 5.27 9.66
C ASP A 132 13.65 3.80 9.56
N ARG A 133 14.63 2.89 9.57
CA ARG A 133 14.39 1.45 9.53
C ARG A 133 13.80 0.90 10.81
N ARG A 134 14.16 1.45 11.99
CA ARG A 134 13.69 0.94 13.29
C ARG A 134 12.22 1.24 13.47
N LEU A 135 11.80 2.46 13.13
CA LEU A 135 10.39 2.85 13.18
C LEU A 135 9.52 2.00 12.23
N ALA A 136 10.01 1.73 11.02
CA ALA A 136 9.32 0.86 10.07
C ALA A 136 9.16 -0.58 10.60
N ILE A 137 10.18 -1.12 11.27
CA ILE A 137 10.10 -2.44 11.93
C ILE A 137 9.02 -2.43 13.03
N VAL A 138 9.00 -1.40 13.87
CA VAL A 138 7.99 -1.27 14.95
C VAL A 138 6.57 -1.19 14.37
N LEU A 139 6.37 -0.41 13.29
CA LEU A 139 5.07 -0.32 12.61
C LEU A 139 4.63 -1.67 12.03
N ASN A 140 5.54 -2.42 11.40
CA ASN A 140 5.23 -3.75 10.86
C ASN A 140 4.93 -4.77 11.97
N SER A 141 5.65 -4.72 13.09
CA SER A 141 5.32 -5.53 14.28
C SER A 141 3.94 -5.18 14.84
N LEU A 142 3.58 -3.90 14.85
CA LEU A 142 2.27 -3.45 15.31
C LEU A 142 1.15 -3.94 14.38
N ILE A 143 1.37 -3.90 13.06
CA ILE A 143 0.46 -4.51 12.07
C ILE A 143 0.24 -5.99 12.39
N ILE A 144 1.32 -6.76 12.59
CA ILE A 144 1.22 -8.20 12.90
C ILE A 144 0.40 -8.42 14.17
N MET A 145 0.66 -7.65 15.22
CA MET A 145 -0.07 -7.74 16.49
C MET A 145 -1.56 -7.39 16.30
N THR A 146 -1.87 -6.33 15.55
CA THR A 146 -3.24 -5.93 15.24
C THR A 146 -3.98 -7.00 14.45
N CYS A 147 -3.34 -7.62 13.45
CA CYS A 147 -3.91 -8.73 12.70
C CYS A 147 -4.29 -9.91 13.61
N ILE A 148 -3.40 -10.29 14.55
CA ILE A 148 -3.66 -11.39 15.50
C ILE A 148 -4.82 -11.02 16.43
N LEU A 149 -4.80 -9.82 17.01
CA LEU A 149 -5.87 -9.34 17.89
C LEU A 149 -7.21 -9.26 17.16
N PHE A 150 -7.20 -8.83 15.90
CA PHE A 150 -8.38 -8.77 15.06
C PHE A 150 -8.94 -10.16 14.80
N LEU A 151 -8.11 -11.17 14.46
CA LEU A 151 -8.56 -12.55 14.29
C LEU A 151 -9.24 -13.09 15.56
N ILE A 152 -8.66 -12.83 16.73
CA ILE A 152 -9.24 -13.24 18.02
C ILE A 152 -10.60 -12.54 18.23
N ALA A 153 -10.65 -11.21 18.12
CA ALA A 153 -11.88 -10.44 18.31
C ALA A 153 -12.97 -10.86 17.31
N TYR A 154 -12.60 -11.09 16.05
CA TYR A 154 -13.49 -11.52 15.00
C TYR A 154 -14.06 -12.93 15.24
N SER A 155 -13.22 -13.85 15.71
CA SER A 155 -13.65 -15.20 16.09
C SER A 155 -14.63 -15.19 17.26
N GLN A 156 -14.40 -14.33 18.26
CA GLN A 156 -15.30 -14.16 19.40
C GLN A 156 -16.65 -13.56 18.98
N LEU A 157 -16.62 -12.58 18.08
CA LEU A 157 -17.83 -11.96 17.54
C LEU A 157 -18.65 -12.99 16.75
N LEU A 158 -18.01 -13.79 15.89
CA LEU A 158 -18.70 -14.88 15.19
C LEU A 158 -19.26 -15.92 16.16
N ALA A 159 -18.51 -16.29 17.20
CA ALA A 159 -18.99 -17.23 18.22
C ALA A 159 -20.23 -16.71 18.95
N LEU A 160 -20.26 -15.42 19.32
CA LEU A 160 -21.41 -14.80 19.99
C LEU A 160 -22.64 -14.70 19.08
N VAL A 161 -22.44 -14.55 17.78
CA VAL A 161 -23.51 -14.44 16.79
C VAL A 161 -24.10 -15.80 16.40
N LEU A 162 -23.30 -16.87 16.46
CA LEU A 162 -23.68 -18.23 16.03
C LEU A 162 -24.23 -19.11 17.15
N VAL A 163 -24.03 -18.74 18.41
CA VAL A 163 -24.60 -19.40 19.61
C VAL A 163 -26.02 -18.91 19.83
#